data_AF-A0A352SNU7-F1
#
_entry.id   AF-A0A352SNU7-F1
#
_cell.length_a   1.000
_cell.length_b   1.000
_cell.length_c   1.000
_cell.angle_alpha   90.00
_cell.angle_beta   90.00
_cell.angle_gamma   90.00
#
_symmetry.space_group_name_H-M   'P 1'
#
loop_
_entity.id
_entity.type
_entity.pdbx_description
1 polymer ?
#
loop_
_entity_poly.entity_id
_entity_poly.type
_entity_poly.pdbx_seq_one_letter_code
_entity_poly.pdbx_strand_id
1 'polypeptide(L)'
;MLAESFGENTSIEGSVVRGFVISLEGDAAIIDVGLKSEGRVPLKELAGPGQEPNINVGDEIEVYVERMEDKNGQAVLSRDKARREEAWGLLEASFEKQERVTGVIFGKVKGGFTVDLSGATAFLPGSQVD
;
A
#
# COMPACT_ATOMS: atom_id res chain seq x y z
N MET A 1 -30.12 7.63 -21.50
CA MET A 1 -28.69 7.84 -21.83
C MET A 1 -28.16 8.86 -20.85
N LEU A 2 -27.34 8.43 -19.86
CA LEU A 2 -26.55 9.27 -18.94
C LEU A 2 -25.83 8.45 -17.84
N ALA A 3 -26.01 7.12 -17.78
CA ALA A 3 -25.47 6.27 -16.70
C ALA A 3 -24.33 5.32 -17.11
N GLU A 4 -23.75 5.47 -18.30
CA GLU A 4 -22.78 4.48 -18.85
C GLU A 4 -21.34 5.00 -19.01
N SER A 5 -21.00 6.22 -18.58
CA SER A 5 -19.62 6.75 -18.68
C SER A 5 -18.78 6.67 -17.41
N PHE A 6 -19.23 5.98 -16.36
CA PHE A 6 -18.43 5.77 -15.14
C PHE A 6 -17.69 4.42 -15.08
N GLY A 7 -17.79 3.58 -16.11
CA GLY A 7 -17.36 2.17 -16.05
C GLY A 7 -15.88 1.86 -16.31
N GLU A 8 -15.06 2.81 -16.78
CA GLU A 8 -13.65 2.51 -17.16
C GLU A 8 -12.60 2.96 -16.14
N ASN A 9 -12.94 3.77 -15.13
CA ASN A 9 -11.98 4.26 -14.14
C ASN A 9 -11.90 3.41 -12.85
N THR A 10 -12.86 2.51 -12.61
CA THR A 10 -12.91 1.75 -11.34
C THR A 10 -11.90 0.61 -11.25
N SER A 11 -11.32 0.14 -12.37
CA SER A 11 -10.41 -1.02 -12.34
C SER A 11 -9.05 -0.77 -11.71
N ILE A 12 -8.63 0.50 -11.56
CA ILE A 12 -7.35 0.84 -10.94
C ILE A 12 -7.48 1.34 -9.50
N GLU A 13 -8.70 1.64 -9.06
CA GLU A 13 -9.00 1.94 -7.66
C GLU A 13 -8.75 0.67 -6.85
N GLY A 14 -7.89 0.77 -5.85
CA GLY A 14 -7.46 -0.38 -5.07
C GLY A 14 -6.26 -1.13 -5.65
N SER A 15 -5.51 -0.53 -6.56
CA SER A 15 -4.26 -1.11 -7.09
C SER A 15 -3.02 -0.30 -6.67
N VAL A 16 -1.91 -1.01 -6.50
CA VAL A 16 -0.58 -0.38 -6.33
C VAL A 16 -0.04 -0.04 -7.71
N VAL A 17 0.31 1.23 -7.92
CA VAL A 17 0.90 1.75 -9.15
C VAL A 17 2.24 2.42 -8.85
N ARG A 18 3.13 2.45 -9.83
CA ARG A 18 4.41 3.19 -9.72
C ARG A 18 4.22 4.60 -10.26
N GLY A 19 4.77 5.57 -9.55
CA GLY A 19 4.74 6.96 -9.97
C GLY A 19 6.02 7.71 -9.64
N PHE A 20 6.20 8.82 -10.33
CA PHE A 20 7.35 9.70 -10.16
C PHE A 20 6.94 10.94 -9.39
N VAL A 21 7.76 11.32 -8.41
CA VAL A 21 7.54 12.56 -7.67
C VAL A 21 7.82 13.73 -8.59
N ILE A 22 6.79 14.48 -8.97
CA ILE A 22 6.96 15.65 -9.85
C ILE A 22 7.18 16.94 -9.04
N SER A 23 6.67 17.00 -7.81
CA SER A 23 6.77 18.19 -6.96
C SER A 23 6.55 17.84 -5.49
N LEU A 24 7.14 18.66 -4.60
CA LEU A 24 6.98 18.57 -3.16
C LEU A 24 6.38 19.89 -2.67
N GLU A 25 5.13 19.85 -2.22
CA GLU A 25 4.38 20.99 -1.65
C GLU A 25 4.27 20.87 -0.13
N GLY A 26 5.25 21.41 0.60
CA GLY A 26 5.20 21.64 2.04
C GLY A 26 5.01 20.38 2.90
N ASP A 27 3.77 19.90 3.02
CA ASP A 27 3.36 18.69 3.76
C ASP A 27 2.93 17.53 2.85
N ALA A 28 2.92 17.72 1.53
CA ALA A 28 2.51 16.70 0.55
C ALA A 28 3.45 16.64 -0.65
N ALA A 29 3.62 15.45 -1.21
CA ALA A 29 4.25 15.23 -2.51
C ALA A 29 3.17 15.05 -3.57
N ILE A 30 3.41 15.63 -4.74
CA ILE A 30 2.64 15.40 -5.95
C ILE A 30 3.39 14.37 -6.77
N ILE A 31 2.69 13.29 -7.11
CA ILE A 31 3.24 12.13 -7.79
C ILE A 31 2.43 11.89 -9.05
N ASP A 32 3.14 11.82 -10.18
CA ASP A 32 2.55 11.40 -11.44
C ASP A 32 2.63 9.88 -11.55
N VAL A 33 1.48 9.24 -11.68
CA VAL A 33 1.33 7.79 -11.81
C VAL A 33 0.96 7.38 -13.24
N GLY A 34 1.15 8.28 -14.22
CA GLY A 34 0.75 8.04 -15.61
C GLY A 34 -0.77 7.95 -15.82
N LEU A 35 -1.56 8.48 -14.88
CA LEU A 35 -3.02 8.51 -14.93
C LEU A 35 -3.52 9.88 -15.41
N LYS A 36 -4.83 10.00 -15.60
CA LYS A 36 -5.48 11.26 -15.98
C LYS A 36 -5.35 12.36 -14.92
N SER A 37 -5.08 11.98 -13.67
CA SER A 37 -4.96 12.89 -12.53
C SER A 37 -3.69 12.62 -11.76
N GLU A 38 -3.03 13.70 -11.37
CA GLU A 38 -1.90 13.65 -10.44
C GLU A 38 -2.39 13.22 -9.06
N GLY A 39 -1.56 12.45 -8.37
CA GLY A 39 -1.86 11.96 -7.06
C GLY A 39 -1.15 12.75 -5.98
N ARG A 40 -1.84 13.00 -4.87
CA ARG A 40 -1.29 13.71 -3.73
C ARG A 40 -1.07 12.74 -2.59
N VAL A 41 0.18 12.58 -2.16
CA VAL A 41 0.55 11.77 -0.99
C VAL A 41 1.12 12.68 0.09
N PRO A 42 0.60 12.65 1.33
CA PRO A 42 1.18 13.44 2.39
C PRO A 42 2.58 12.91 2.78
N LEU A 43 3.54 13.81 3.02
CA LEU A 43 4.96 13.45 3.27
C LEU A 43 5.14 12.51 4.46
N LYS A 44 4.25 12.61 5.46
CA LYS A 44 4.18 11.69 6.60
C LYS A 44 3.99 10.22 6.21
N GLU A 45 3.37 9.93 5.07
CA GLU A 45 3.18 8.55 4.57
C GLU A 45 4.35 8.08 3.69
N LEU A 46 5.07 9.04 3.09
CA LEU A 46 6.28 8.78 2.31
C LEU A 46 7.49 8.50 3.21
N ALA A 47 7.49 9.09 4.40
CA ALA A 47 8.44 8.79 5.45
C ALA A 47 8.19 7.38 6.03
N GLY A 48 9.24 6.55 6.12
CA GLY A 48 9.17 5.32 6.91
C GLY A 48 8.85 5.61 8.38
N PRO A 49 8.25 4.68 9.15
CA PRO A 49 8.00 4.90 10.57
C PRO A 49 9.31 5.25 11.30
N GLY A 50 9.44 6.51 11.72
CA GLY A 50 10.61 7.03 12.44
C GLY A 50 11.76 7.56 11.56
N GLN A 51 11.59 7.70 10.25
CA GLN A 51 12.60 8.31 9.35
C GLN A 51 12.12 9.64 8.76
N GLU A 52 13.05 10.52 8.42
CA GLU A 52 12.74 11.72 7.64
C GLU A 52 12.36 11.33 6.20
N PRO A 53 11.45 12.06 5.53
CA PRO A 53 11.07 11.79 4.15
C PRO A 53 12.27 12.08 3.23
N ASN A 54 13.09 11.07 2.97
CA ASN A 54 14.23 11.17 2.07
C ASN A 54 13.78 10.95 0.60
N ILE A 55 12.75 11.69 0.19
CA ILE A 55 12.19 11.67 -1.16
C ILE A 55 12.59 12.96 -1.86
N ASN A 56 13.12 12.83 -3.09
CA ASN A 56 13.44 13.95 -3.96
C ASN A 56 12.48 13.99 -5.14
N VAL A 57 12.37 15.17 -5.77
CA VAL A 57 11.68 15.28 -7.06
C VAL A 57 12.43 14.44 -8.09
N GLY A 58 11.69 13.59 -8.82
CA GLY A 58 12.21 12.63 -9.79
C GLY A 58 12.38 11.21 -9.25
N ASP A 59 12.13 10.97 -7.96
CA ASP A 59 12.20 9.63 -7.37
C ASP A 59 10.99 8.78 -7.80
N GLU A 60 11.21 7.49 -8.08
CA GLU A 60 10.16 6.52 -8.40
C GLU A 60 9.69 5.85 -7.11
N ILE A 61 8.38 5.93 -6.84
CA ILE A 61 7.76 5.31 -5.67
C ILE A 61 6.46 4.59 -6.03
N GLU A 62 6.16 3.54 -5.26
CA GLU A 62 4.94 2.74 -5.45
C GLU A 62 3.85 3.25 -4.50
N VAL A 63 2.67 3.54 -5.03
CA VAL A 63 1.61 4.24 -4.33
C VAL A 63 0.30 3.52 -4.59
N TYR A 64 -0.54 3.47 -3.55
CA TYR A 64 -1.84 2.82 -3.64
C TYR A 64 -2.88 3.83 -4.07
N VAL A 65 -3.64 3.53 -5.12
CA VAL A 65 -4.75 4.36 -5.56
C VAL A 65 -5.95 4.07 -4.66
N GLU A 66 -6.21 4.92 -3.67
CA GLU A 66 -7.39 4.76 -2.82
C GLU A 66 -8.65 5.24 -3.53
N ARG A 67 -8.56 6.39 -4.22
CA ARG A 67 -9.63 6.95 -5.05
C ARG A 67 -9.03 7.72 -6.21
N MET A 68 -9.66 7.61 -7.38
CA MET A 68 -9.24 8.41 -8.54
C MET A 68 -9.66 9.89 -8.44
N GLU A 69 -10.72 10.21 -7.70
CA GLU A 69 -11.24 11.58 -7.62
C GLU A 69 -11.75 11.91 -6.21
N ASP A 70 -11.09 12.86 -5.53
CA ASP A 70 -11.63 13.54 -4.36
C ASP A 70 -12.45 14.78 -4.78
N LYS A 71 -13.05 15.50 -3.82
CA LYS A 71 -13.88 16.70 -4.06
C LYS A 71 -13.18 17.82 -4.84
N ASN A 72 -11.86 17.74 -4.97
CA ASN A 72 -11.00 18.68 -5.68
C ASN A 72 -10.47 18.14 -7.02
N GLY A 73 -10.91 16.98 -7.50
CA GLY A 73 -10.46 16.40 -8.77
C GLY A 73 -9.08 15.71 -8.75
N GLN A 74 -8.52 15.48 -7.55
CA GLN A 74 -7.20 14.88 -7.36
C GLN A 74 -7.33 13.40 -6.97
N ALA A 75 -6.36 12.58 -7.39
CA ALA A 75 -6.28 11.19 -6.95
C ALA A 75 -5.74 11.12 -5.51
N VAL A 76 -6.45 10.37 -4.67
CA VAL A 76 -6.03 10.11 -3.28
C VAL A 76 -5.14 8.88 -3.29
N LEU A 77 -3.90 9.08 -2.91
CA LEU A 77 -2.87 8.05 -2.91
C LEU A 77 -2.34 7.81 -1.50
N SER A 78 -2.08 6.54 -1.15
CA SER A 78 -1.47 6.17 0.14
C SER A 78 -0.29 5.22 -0.04
N ARG A 79 0.85 5.57 0.56
CA ARG A 79 2.05 4.72 0.57
C ARG A 79 1.98 3.66 1.67
N ASP A 80 1.31 3.94 2.78
CA ASP A 80 1.20 2.99 3.90
C ASP A 80 0.34 1.78 3.51
N LYS A 81 -0.77 2.04 2.81
CA LYS A 81 -1.61 0.99 2.21
C LYS A 81 -0.89 0.22 1.12
N ALA A 82 -0.09 0.88 0.28
CA ALA A 82 0.71 0.21 -0.75
C ALA A 82 1.62 -0.85 -0.13
N ARG A 83 2.31 -0.52 0.98
CA ARG A 83 3.14 -1.47 1.71
C ARG A 83 2.37 -2.66 2.26
N ARG A 84 1.14 -2.46 2.77
CA ARG A 84 0.30 -3.56 3.23
C ARG A 84 -0.17 -4.44 2.09
N GLU A 85 -0.62 -3.85 0.99
CA GLU A 85 -1.09 -4.57 -0.18
C GLU A 85 0.06 -5.37 -0.82
N GLU A 86 1.26 -4.78 -0.89
CA GLU A 86 2.48 -5.46 -1.36
C GLU A 86 2.86 -6.63 -0.46
N ALA A 87 2.84 -6.45 0.87
CA ALA A 87 3.07 -7.53 1.81
C ALA A 87 2.03 -8.65 1.65
N TRP A 88 0.76 -8.28 1.41
CA TRP A 88 -0.32 -9.24 1.16
C TRP A 88 -0.13 -9.99 -0.16
N GLY A 89 0.24 -9.30 -1.24
CA GLY A 89 0.54 -9.91 -2.54
C GLY A 89 1.76 -10.84 -2.47
N LEU A 90 2.78 -10.47 -1.70
CA LEU A 90 3.92 -11.35 -1.43
C LEU A 90 3.47 -12.61 -0.67
N LEU A 91 2.63 -12.44 0.34
CA LEU A 91 2.07 -13.56 1.11
C LEU A 91 1.19 -14.48 0.26
N GLU A 92 0.36 -13.93 -0.61
CA GLU A 92 -0.46 -14.68 -1.54
C GLU A 92 0.40 -15.43 -2.56
N ALA A 93 1.43 -14.79 -3.11
CA ALA A 93 2.39 -15.44 -4.00
C ALA A 93 3.19 -16.55 -3.29
N SER A 94 3.60 -16.33 -2.04
CA SER A 94 4.26 -17.37 -1.24
C SER A 94 3.30 -18.50 -0.88
N PHE A 95 2.01 -18.21 -0.64
CA PHE A 95 0.98 -19.22 -0.42
C PHE A 95 0.76 -20.07 -1.68
N GLU A 96 0.64 -19.45 -2.85
CA GLU A 96 0.50 -20.12 -4.14
C GLU A 96 1.73 -20.98 -4.49
N LYS A 97 2.92 -20.51 -4.12
CA LYS A 97 4.19 -21.25 -4.30
C LYS A 97 4.47 -22.27 -3.19
N GLN A 98 3.61 -22.38 -2.17
CA GLN A 98 3.86 -23.16 -0.95
C GLN A 98 5.23 -22.87 -0.30
N GLU A 99 5.68 -21.63 -0.39
CA GLU A 99 6.96 -21.18 0.13
C GLU A 99 6.87 -20.90 1.64
N ARG A 100 7.95 -21.17 2.37
CA ARG A 100 8.00 -20.95 3.82
C ARG A 100 8.16 -19.46 4.09
N VAL A 101 7.14 -18.85 4.69
CA VAL A 101 7.19 -17.45 5.15
C VAL A 101 7.82 -17.40 6.54
N THR A 102 8.75 -16.46 6.75
CA THR A 102 9.33 -16.20 8.07
C THR A 102 8.49 -15.14 8.78
N GLY A 103 8.06 -15.43 10.01
CA GLY A 103 7.27 -14.52 10.82
C GLY A 103 7.82 -14.37 12.23
N VAL A 104 7.61 -13.21 12.84
CA VAL A 104 8.01 -12.94 14.22
C VAL A 104 6.80 -13.13 15.12
N ILE A 105 6.91 -14.05 16.08
CA ILE A 105 5.89 -14.22 17.11
C ILE A 105 5.98 -13.06 18.09
N PHE A 106 4.92 -12.27 18.22
CA PHE A 106 4.89 -11.13 19.14
C PHE A 106 3.83 -11.26 20.24
N GLY A 107 2.91 -12.24 20.13
CA GLY A 107 1.85 -12.44 21.11
C GLY A 107 1.50 -13.91 21.32
N LYS A 108 1.16 -14.28 22.56
CA LYS A 108 0.60 -15.59 22.91
C LYS A 108 -0.85 -15.43 23.35
N VAL A 109 -1.76 -16.22 22.77
CA VAL A 109 -3.18 -16.25 23.13
C VAL A 109 -3.61 -17.65 23.57
N LYS A 110 -4.81 -17.77 24.15
CA LYS A 110 -5.35 -19.06 24.61
C LYS A 110 -5.68 -19.96 23.39
N GLY A 111 -4.70 -20.74 22.93
CA GLY A 111 -4.83 -21.68 21.82
C GLY A 111 -3.77 -21.56 20.72
N GLY A 112 -2.88 -20.56 20.78
CA GLY A 112 -1.85 -20.37 19.76
C GLY A 112 -1.04 -19.09 19.93
N PHE A 113 -0.39 -18.69 18.85
CA PHE A 113 0.52 -17.56 18.76
C PHE A 113 0.03 -16.57 17.70
N THR A 114 0.18 -15.28 17.99
CA THR A 114 0.00 -14.22 17.00
C THR A 114 1.36 -13.93 16.39
N VAL A 115 1.44 -14.06 15.08
CA VAL A 115 2.67 -13.95 14.29
C VAL A 115 2.52 -12.76 13.36
N ASP A 116 3.53 -11.90 13.33
CA ASP A 116 3.64 -10.86 12.32
C ASP A 116 4.43 -11.39 11.14
N LEU A 117 3.83 -11.35 9.96
CA LEU A 117 4.40 -11.75 8.68
C LEU A 117 4.69 -10.49 7.86
N SER A 118 5.74 -9.75 8.24
CA SER A 118 6.21 -8.55 7.54
C SER A 118 5.10 -7.54 7.25
N GLY A 119 4.23 -7.28 8.23
CA GLY A 119 3.13 -6.33 8.12
C GLY A 119 1.73 -6.94 7.98
N ALA A 120 1.61 -8.26 7.83
CA ALA A 120 0.34 -8.96 8.00
C ALA A 120 0.28 -9.72 9.33
N THR A 121 -0.79 -9.53 10.10
CA THR A 121 -0.99 -10.27 11.35
C THR A 121 -1.68 -11.61 11.08
N ALA A 122 -1.05 -12.70 11.48
CA ALA A 122 -1.57 -14.06 11.33
C ALA A 122 -1.70 -14.78 12.69
N PHE A 123 -2.59 -15.76 12.75
CA PHE A 123 -2.76 -16.63 13.91
C PHE A 123 -2.22 -18.02 13.61
N LEU A 124 -1.30 -18.49 14.46
CA LEU A 124 -0.70 -19.81 14.38
C LEU A 124 -1.24 -20.68 15.54
N PRO A 125 -2.01 -21.74 15.27
CA PRO A 125 -2.55 -22.61 16.31
C PRO A 125 -1.41 -23.38 17.00
N GLY A 126 -1.47 -23.48 18.33
CA GLY A 126 -0.39 -24.08 19.13
C GLY A 126 -0.13 -25.56 18.83
N SER A 127 -1.05 -26.25 18.15
CA SER A 127 -0.88 -27.63 17.70
C SER A 127 0.08 -27.79 16.51
N GLN A 128 0.47 -26.69 15.85
CA GLN A 128 1.46 -26.69 14.77
C GLN A 128 2.83 -26.13 15.20
N VAL A 129 2.99 -25.85 16.50
CA VAL A 129 4.30 -25.55 17.09
C VAL A 129 4.88 -26.85 17.61
N ASP A 130 5.99 -27.29 17.01
CA ASP A 130 6.89 -28.31 17.55
C ASP A 130 8.08 -27.62 18.24
#